data_AF-A0AA96X0U0-F1
#
_entry.id   AF-A0AA96X0U0-F1
#
_cell.length_a   1.000
_cell.length_b   1.000
_cell.length_c   1.000
_cell.angle_alpha   90.00
_cell.angle_beta   90.00
_cell.angle_gamma   90.00
#
_symmetry.space_group_name_H-M   'P 1'
#
loop_
_entity.id
_entity.type
_entity.pdbx_description
1 polymer ?
#
loop_
_entity_poly.entity_id
_entity_poly.type
_entity_poly.pdbx_seq_one_letter_code
_entity_poly.pdbx_strand_id
1 'polypeptide(L)'
;MQLQVRGVKTYAWHRKVVYHLAHPFPRVAMQTYYNPEHLPNFGKIGEGNPELAEKFFAYYNSVFEEGSLSKREKALIAIAVAHTVQCPYCIDAYTKECLQQGADLEQMTEAVHVATAIRGGASLIHGLQMLDQVNKLAM
;
A
#
# COMPACT_ATOMS: atom_id res chain seq x y z
N MET A 1 -3.77 22.04 50.20
CA MET A 1 -4.91 21.43 49.45
C MET A 1 -5.06 22.19 48.14
N GLN A 2 -4.90 21.47 47.03
CA GLN A 2 -5.21 21.81 45.62
C GLN A 2 -4.54 23.07 45.00
N LEU A 3 -3.45 22.81 44.27
CA LEU A 3 -3.02 23.61 43.12
C LEU A 3 -3.94 23.29 41.93
N GLN A 4 -4.69 24.28 41.45
CA GLN A 4 -5.48 24.14 40.22
C GLN A 4 -4.86 25.00 39.11
N VAL A 5 -4.08 24.35 38.24
CA VAL A 5 -3.52 24.95 37.04
C VAL A 5 -4.65 25.17 36.03
N ARG A 6 -5.05 26.41 35.82
CA ARG A 6 -5.96 26.82 34.72
C ARG A 6 -5.12 27.24 33.52
N GLY A 7 -5.02 26.40 32.49
CA GLY A 7 -4.32 26.78 31.26
C GLY A 7 -4.35 25.74 30.15
N VAL A 8 -5.52 25.46 29.55
CA VAL A 8 -5.58 24.57 28.35
C VAL A 8 -6.59 25.04 27.28
N LYS A 9 -7.23 26.23 27.39
CA LYS A 9 -8.24 26.67 26.40
C LYS A 9 -7.75 27.57 25.27
N THR A 10 -6.52 28.10 25.33
CA THR A 10 -6.03 29.10 24.36
C THR A 10 -5.34 28.51 23.12
N TYR A 11 -4.79 27.30 23.20
CA TYR A 11 -4.01 26.68 22.11
C TYR A 11 -4.86 26.11 20.96
N ALA A 12 -6.10 25.68 21.22
CA ALA A 12 -6.95 25.07 20.20
C ALA A 12 -7.51 26.09 19.18
N TRP A 13 -7.79 27.32 19.62
CA TRP A 13 -8.31 28.39 18.75
C TRP A 13 -7.25 28.94 17.80
N HIS A 14 -6.02 29.13 18.28
CA HIS A 14 -4.93 29.67 17.45
C HIS A 14 -4.58 28.73 16.30
N ARG A 15 -4.61 27.41 16.52
CA ARG A 15 -4.28 26.43 15.47
C ARG A 15 -5.29 26.42 14.32
N LYS A 16 -6.59 26.57 14.59
CA LYS A 16 -7.63 26.64 13.55
C LYS A 16 -7.54 27.92 12.72
N VAL A 17 -7.29 29.05 13.37
CA VAL A 17 -7.20 30.36 12.70
C VAL A 17 -5.95 30.45 11.83
N VAL A 18 -4.79 29.98 12.33
CA VAL A 18 -3.53 29.97 11.55
C VAL A 18 -3.62 29.02 10.36
N TYR A 19 -4.26 27.85 10.49
CA TYR A 19 -4.46 26.93 9.36
C TYR A 19 -5.33 27.52 8.24
N HIS A 20 -6.40 28.25 8.60
CA HIS A 20 -7.30 28.89 7.64
C HIS A 20 -6.67 30.10 6.94
N LEU A 21 -5.83 30.88 7.64
CA LEU A 21 -5.17 32.06 7.07
C LEU A 21 -3.97 31.73 6.17
N ALA A 22 -3.35 30.55 6.31
CA ALA A 22 -2.18 30.14 5.53
C ALA A 22 -2.49 29.54 4.15
N HIS A 23 -3.76 29.24 3.82
CA HIS A 23 -4.16 28.61 2.56
C HIS A 23 -5.32 29.37 1.90
N PRO A 24 -5.06 30.53 1.26
CA PRO A 24 -6.10 31.40 0.70
C PRO A 24 -6.76 30.87 -0.58
N PHE A 25 -6.38 29.68 -1.05
CA PHE A 25 -6.95 29.06 -2.24
C PHE A 25 -7.77 27.82 -1.84
N PRO A 26 -8.98 27.63 -2.41
CA PRO A 26 -9.68 26.36 -2.26
C PRO A 26 -8.76 25.24 -2.72
N ARG A 27 -8.64 24.16 -1.94
CA ARG A 27 -7.96 22.94 -2.39
C ARG A 27 -8.71 22.42 -3.61
N VAL A 28 -8.25 22.80 -4.79
CA VAL A 28 -8.62 22.10 -6.01
C VAL A 28 -7.94 20.74 -5.90
N ALA A 29 -8.74 19.68 -5.75
CA ALA A 29 -8.24 18.32 -5.82
C ALA A 29 -7.58 18.15 -7.21
N MET A 30 -6.25 18.04 -7.23
CA MET A 30 -5.50 17.79 -8.45
C MET A 30 -5.93 16.43 -8.98
N GLN A 31 -6.50 16.39 -10.19
CA GLN A 31 -6.88 15.15 -10.83
C GLN A 31 -5.59 14.38 -11.21
N THR A 32 -5.35 13.23 -10.59
CA THR A 32 -4.23 12.33 -10.89
C THR A 32 -4.69 11.14 -11.71
N TYR A 33 -3.76 10.47 -12.43
CA TYR A 33 -4.10 9.27 -13.21
C TYR A 33 -4.68 8.15 -12.33
N TYR A 34 -4.17 8.00 -11.11
CA TYR A 34 -4.73 7.11 -10.11
C TYR A 34 -5.77 7.85 -9.27
N ASN A 35 -7.00 7.35 -9.22
CA ASN A 35 -8.10 7.94 -8.45
C ASN A 35 -8.43 7.06 -7.23
N PRO A 36 -8.19 7.51 -5.99
CA PRO A 36 -8.48 6.74 -4.77
C PRO A 36 -9.91 6.20 -4.70
N GLU A 37 -10.89 6.88 -5.31
CA GLU A 37 -12.29 6.45 -5.35
C GLU A 37 -12.49 5.15 -6.16
N HIS A 38 -11.54 4.72 -6.98
CA HIS A 38 -11.65 3.44 -7.69
C HIS A 38 -11.59 2.23 -6.75
N LEU A 39 -10.84 2.32 -5.64
CA LEU A 39 -10.70 1.21 -4.70
C LEU A 39 -12.03 0.82 -4.02
N PRO A 40 -12.80 1.74 -3.39
CA PRO A 40 -14.12 1.40 -2.84
C PRO A 40 -15.12 1.01 -3.94
N ASN A 41 -14.90 1.43 -5.19
CA ASN A 41 -15.72 1.07 -6.34
C ASN A 41 -15.26 -0.20 -7.08
N PHE A 42 -14.29 -0.95 -6.55
CA PHE A 42 -13.69 -2.09 -7.26
C PHE A 42 -14.72 -3.16 -7.67
N GLY A 43 -15.82 -3.31 -6.94
CA GLY A 43 -16.91 -4.22 -7.34
C GLY A 43 -17.57 -3.90 -8.69
N LYS A 44 -17.47 -2.65 -9.16
CA LYS A 44 -18.03 -2.20 -10.45
C LYS A 44 -17.32 -2.77 -11.67
N ILE A 45 -16.18 -3.46 -11.50
CA ILE A 45 -15.49 -4.14 -12.61
C ILE A 45 -16.38 -5.16 -13.34
N GLY A 46 -17.49 -5.59 -12.72
CA GLY A 46 -18.47 -6.49 -13.33
C GLY A 46 -19.46 -5.85 -14.30
N GLU A 47 -19.49 -4.51 -14.46
CA GLU A 47 -20.46 -3.83 -15.34
C GLU A 47 -20.43 -4.32 -16.79
N GLY A 48 -19.27 -4.78 -17.29
CA GLY A 48 -19.13 -5.36 -18.62
C GLY A 48 -19.31 -6.88 -18.70
N ASN A 49 -19.17 -7.60 -17.58
CA ASN A 49 -19.33 -9.05 -17.51
C ASN A 49 -19.49 -9.51 -16.05
N PRO A 50 -20.74 -9.67 -15.56
CA PRO A 50 -20.99 -10.03 -14.17
C PRO A 50 -20.57 -11.47 -13.84
N GLU A 51 -20.67 -12.40 -14.79
CA GLU A 51 -20.32 -13.81 -14.58
C GLU A 51 -18.82 -13.98 -14.32
N LEU A 52 -17.97 -13.31 -15.10
CA LEU A 52 -16.53 -13.34 -14.87
C LEU A 52 -16.13 -12.64 -13.57
N ALA A 53 -16.81 -11.54 -13.22
CA ALA A 53 -16.58 -10.84 -11.97
C ALA A 53 -16.93 -11.72 -10.75
N GLU A 54 -18.07 -12.42 -10.79
CA GLU A 54 -18.48 -13.34 -9.73
C GLU A 54 -17.46 -14.45 -9.53
N LYS A 55 -17.01 -15.09 -10.61
CA LYS A 55 -15.97 -16.12 -10.58
C LYS A 55 -14.66 -15.60 -9.98
N PHE A 56 -14.25 -14.40 -10.38
CA PHE A 56 -13.05 -13.76 -9.83
C PHE A 56 -13.20 -13.47 -8.33
N PHE A 57 -14.29 -12.84 -7.90
CA PHE A 57 -14.48 -12.48 -6.49
C PHE A 57 -14.65 -13.70 -5.59
N ALA A 58 -15.30 -14.77 -6.07
CA ALA A 58 -15.39 -16.02 -5.33
C ALA A 58 -14.00 -16.62 -5.05
N TYR A 59 -13.13 -16.66 -6.06
CA TYR A 59 -11.75 -17.09 -5.89
C TYR A 59 -10.95 -16.11 -5.01
N TYR A 60 -11.01 -14.81 -5.31
CA TYR A 60 -10.28 -13.76 -4.61
C TYR A 60 -10.56 -13.77 -3.10
N ASN A 61 -11.84 -13.81 -2.71
CA ASN A 61 -12.22 -13.87 -1.29
C ASN A 61 -11.72 -15.16 -0.62
N SER A 62 -11.84 -16.31 -1.30
CA SER A 62 -11.37 -17.59 -0.78
C SER A 62 -9.85 -17.63 -0.55
N VAL A 63 -9.06 -16.94 -1.38
CA VAL A 63 -7.60 -16.85 -1.22
C VAL A 63 -7.22 -16.19 0.10
N PHE A 64 -7.99 -15.22 0.59
CA PHE A 64 -7.69 -14.47 1.82
C PHE A 64 -8.32 -15.05 3.09
N GLU A 65 -9.09 -16.14 3.00
CA GLU A 65 -9.57 -16.84 4.19
C GLU A 65 -8.44 -17.52 4.95
N GLU A 66 -8.62 -17.75 6.25
CA GLU A 66 -7.58 -18.38 7.07
C GLU A 66 -7.37 -19.86 6.68
N GLY A 67 -6.13 -20.33 6.75
CA GLY A 67 -5.77 -21.72 6.48
C GLY A 67 -4.41 -22.03 7.10
N SER A 68 -3.53 -22.73 6.37
CA SER A 68 -2.14 -22.94 6.83
C SER A 68 -1.35 -21.64 6.98
N LEU A 69 -1.81 -20.56 6.34
CA LEU A 69 -1.38 -19.19 6.59
C LEU A 69 -2.54 -18.42 7.21
N SER A 70 -2.23 -17.69 8.28
CA SER A 70 -3.12 -16.73 8.90
C SER A 70 -3.45 -15.57 7.96
N LYS A 71 -4.55 -14.85 8.24
CA LYS A 71 -4.92 -13.65 7.48
C LYS A 71 -3.82 -12.59 7.50
N ARG A 72 -3.13 -12.43 8.63
CA ARG A 72 -1.99 -11.52 8.78
C ARG A 72 -0.82 -11.89 7.87
N GLU A 73 -0.44 -13.17 7.81
CA GLU A 73 0.63 -13.64 6.92
C GLU A 73 0.27 -13.40 5.45
N LYS A 74 -0.97 -13.67 5.05
CA LYS A 74 -1.45 -13.39 3.70
C LYS A 74 -1.45 -11.89 3.37
N ALA A 75 -1.82 -11.03 4.32
CA ALA A 75 -1.74 -9.59 4.15
C ALA A 75 -0.29 -9.10 3.96
N LEU A 76 0.67 -9.62 4.75
CA LEU A 76 2.09 -9.31 4.62
C LEU A 76 2.67 -9.77 3.26
N ILE A 77 2.26 -10.95 2.78
CA ILE A 77 2.59 -11.41 1.43
C ILE A 77 1.99 -10.45 0.38
N ALA A 78 0.74 -10.05 0.56
CA ALA A 78 0.04 -9.20 -0.40
C ALA A 78 0.64 -7.79 -0.50
N ILE A 79 1.06 -7.17 0.61
CA ILE A 79 1.76 -5.87 0.57
C ILE A 79 3.15 -5.98 -0.07
N ALA A 80 3.89 -7.07 0.17
CA ALA A 80 5.15 -7.33 -0.52
C ALA A 80 4.93 -7.43 -2.03
N VAL A 81 3.93 -8.20 -2.47
CA VAL A 81 3.55 -8.33 -3.88
C VAL A 81 3.12 -6.97 -4.46
N ALA A 82 2.30 -6.20 -3.74
CA ALA A 82 1.84 -4.87 -4.17
C ALA A 82 3.01 -3.92 -4.49
N HIS A 83 4.07 -3.95 -3.68
CA HIS A 83 5.30 -3.20 -3.93
C HIS A 83 6.09 -3.74 -5.13
N THR A 84 6.13 -5.06 -5.34
CA THR A 84 6.83 -5.64 -6.51
C THR A 84 6.16 -5.28 -7.83
N VAL A 85 4.83 -5.27 -7.89
CA VAL A 85 4.06 -4.91 -9.10
C VAL A 85 3.78 -3.40 -9.21
N GLN A 86 4.22 -2.62 -8.21
CA GLN A 86 4.09 -1.15 -8.16
C GLN A 86 2.64 -0.66 -8.32
N CYS A 87 1.69 -1.38 -7.74
CA CYS A 87 0.26 -1.06 -7.83
C CYS A 87 -0.16 -0.14 -6.68
N PRO A 88 -0.45 1.17 -6.91
CA PRO A 88 -0.78 2.09 -5.82
C PRO A 88 -2.08 1.75 -5.10
N TYR A 89 -3.09 1.23 -5.82
CA TYR A 89 -4.33 0.74 -5.20
C TYR A 89 -4.08 -0.44 -4.26
N CYS A 90 -3.20 -1.36 -4.68
CA CYS A 90 -2.85 -2.55 -3.92
C CYS A 90 -2.02 -2.17 -2.68
N ILE A 91 -1.10 -1.21 -2.81
CA ILE A 91 -0.32 -0.69 -1.68
C ILE A 91 -1.27 -0.08 -0.64
N ASP A 92 -2.24 0.75 -1.04
CA ASP A 92 -3.21 1.32 -0.10
C ASP A 92 -4.09 0.23 0.55
N ALA A 93 -4.65 -0.67 -0.26
CA ALA A 93 -5.52 -1.74 0.22
C ALA A 93 -4.80 -2.64 1.24
N TYR A 94 -3.62 -3.16 0.90
CA TYR A 94 -2.92 -4.10 1.77
C TYR A 94 -2.15 -3.46 2.92
N THR A 95 -1.87 -2.15 2.87
CA THR A 95 -1.43 -1.40 4.07
C THR A 95 -2.55 -1.39 5.13
N LYS A 96 -3.78 -1.10 4.71
CA LYS A 96 -4.96 -1.12 5.60
C LYS A 96 -5.24 -2.53 6.11
N GLU A 97 -5.22 -3.52 5.22
CA GLU A 97 -5.45 -4.92 5.58
C GLU A 97 -4.41 -5.42 6.60
N CYS A 98 -3.11 -5.15 6.38
CA CYS A 98 -2.07 -5.51 7.34
C CYS A 98 -2.36 -4.98 8.74
N LEU A 99 -2.70 -3.69 8.86
CA LEU A 99 -3.04 -3.07 10.14
C LEU A 99 -4.31 -3.68 10.75
N GLN A 100 -5.33 -3.97 9.95
CA GLN A 100 -6.58 -4.60 10.40
C GLN A 100 -6.35 -6.02 10.93
N GLN A 101 -5.42 -6.76 10.33
CA GLN A 101 -5.03 -8.11 10.76
C GLN A 101 -3.96 -8.11 11.87
N GLY A 102 -3.65 -6.95 12.45
CA GLY A 102 -2.75 -6.82 13.60
C GLY A 102 -1.26 -6.95 13.26
N ALA A 103 -0.86 -6.66 12.02
CA ALA A 103 0.54 -6.40 11.71
C ALA A 103 0.95 -5.00 12.18
N ASP A 104 2.23 -4.84 12.53
CA ASP A 104 2.82 -3.57 12.91
C ASP A 104 3.69 -2.96 11.78
N LEU A 105 4.26 -1.79 12.06
CA LEU A 105 5.10 -1.06 11.11
C LEU A 105 6.36 -1.86 10.76
N GLU A 106 6.96 -2.50 11.76
CA GLU A 106 8.18 -3.29 11.65
C GLU A 106 7.97 -4.47 10.70
N GLN A 107 6.91 -5.25 10.89
CA GLN A 107 6.56 -6.40 10.03
C GLN A 107 6.30 -5.97 8.57
N MET A 108 5.54 -4.89 8.36
CA MET A 108 5.31 -4.37 7.00
C MET A 108 6.62 -3.87 6.36
N THR A 109 7.49 -3.23 7.14
CA THR A 109 8.79 -2.74 6.66
C THR A 109 9.69 -3.90 6.24
N GLU A 110 9.75 -4.97 7.03
CA GLU A 110 10.47 -6.19 6.66
C GLU A 110 9.93 -6.80 5.36
N ALA A 111 8.60 -6.89 5.20
CA ALA A 111 7.98 -7.41 3.97
C ALA A 111 8.37 -6.59 2.72
N VAL A 112 8.43 -5.25 2.84
CA VAL A 112 8.88 -4.37 1.75
C VAL A 112 10.37 -4.55 1.44
N HIS A 113 11.22 -4.76 2.46
CA HIS A 113 12.63 -5.07 2.25
C HIS A 113 12.84 -6.42 1.58
N VAL A 114 12.05 -7.44 1.93
CA VAL A 114 12.04 -8.74 1.23
C VAL A 114 11.69 -8.53 -0.25
N ALA A 115 10.62 -7.80 -0.56
CA ALA A 115 10.24 -7.48 -1.94
C ALA A 115 11.37 -6.74 -2.70
N THR A 116 12.06 -5.82 -2.02
CA THR A 116 13.17 -5.05 -2.58
C THR A 116 14.38 -5.93 -2.89
N ALA A 117 14.75 -6.82 -1.97
CA ALA A 117 15.86 -7.75 -2.13
C ALA A 117 15.64 -8.69 -3.32
N ILE A 118 14.42 -9.21 -3.49
CA ILE A 118 14.07 -10.05 -4.64
C ILE A 118 14.19 -9.29 -5.96
N ARG A 119 13.69 -8.05 -6.04
CA ARG A 119 13.81 -7.22 -7.24
C ARG A 119 15.27 -6.88 -7.58
N GLY A 120 16.06 -6.49 -6.59
CA GLY A 120 17.47 -6.16 -6.77
C GLY A 120 18.29 -7.39 -7.17
N GLY A 121 18.08 -8.51 -6.46
CA GLY A 121 18.75 -9.79 -6.74
C GLY A 121 18.43 -10.32 -8.13
N ALA A 122 17.17 -10.23 -8.57
CA ALA A 122 16.77 -10.59 -9.93
C ALA A 122 17.57 -9.78 -10.97
N SER A 123 17.70 -8.47 -10.80
CA SER A 123 18.52 -7.65 -11.71
C SER A 123 19.99 -8.08 -11.74
N LEU A 124 20.57 -8.39 -10.58
CA LEU A 124 21.99 -8.73 -10.47
C LEU A 124 22.31 -10.10 -11.06
N ILE A 125 21.46 -11.11 -10.88
CA ILE A 125 21.70 -12.44 -11.45
C ILE A 125 21.67 -12.43 -12.98
N HIS A 126 20.85 -11.56 -13.60
CA HIS A 126 20.90 -11.33 -15.05
C HIS A 126 22.23 -10.72 -15.52
N GLY A 127 23.01 -10.12 -14.61
CA GLY A 127 24.38 -9.69 -14.89
C GLY A 127 25.30 -10.84 -15.30
N LEU A 128 25.03 -12.09 -14.88
CA LEU A 128 25.80 -13.24 -15.38
C LEU A 128 25.63 -13.44 -16.89
N GLN A 129 24.44 -13.21 -17.42
CA GLN A 129 24.20 -13.28 -18.87
C GLN A 129 25.02 -12.21 -19.61
N MET A 130 25.11 -11.01 -19.04
CA MET A 130 25.98 -9.95 -19.57
C MET A 130 27.45 -10.37 -19.53
N LEU A 131 27.94 -10.93 -18.42
CA LEU A 131 29.32 -11.42 -18.31
C LEU A 131 29.62 -12.50 -19.37
N ASP A 132 28.69 -13.42 -19.60
CA ASP A 132 28.83 -14.42 -20.67
C ASP A 132 28.96 -13.78 -22.05
N GLN A 133 28.20 -12.72 -22.34
CA GLN A 133 28.30 -11.99 -23.60
C GLN A 133 29.62 -11.24 -23.73
N VAL A 134 30.08 -10.58 -22.66
CA VAL A 134 31.38 -9.89 -22.64
C VAL A 134 32.50 -10.88 -22.93
N ASN A 135 32.50 -12.04 -22.27
CA ASN A 135 33.52 -13.07 -22.47
C ASN A 135 33.50 -13.62 -23.91
N LYS A 136 32.33 -13.76 -24.54
CA LYS A 136 32.22 -14.21 -25.94
C LYS A 136 32.71 -13.18 -26.95
N LEU A 137 32.53 -11.89 -26.69
CA LEU A 137 32.82 -10.80 -27.64
C LEU A 137 34.21 -10.19 -27.46
N ALA A 138 34.83 -10.33 -26.27
CA ALA A 138 36.15 -9.82 -25.97
C ALA A 138 37.30 -10.83 -26.25
N MET A 139 36.95 -12.05 -26.68
CA MET A 139 37.89 -13.08 -27.18
C MET A 139 37.92 -13.07 -28.70
#